data_AF-A0A2N3E5L5-F1
#
_entry.id   AF-A0A2N3E5L5-F1
#
_cell.length_a   1.000
_cell.length_b   1.000
_cell.length_c   1.000
_cell.angle_alpha   90.00
_cell.angle_beta   90.00
_cell.angle_gamma   90.00
#
_symmetry.space_group_name_H-M   'P 1'
#
loop_
_entity.id
_entity.type
_entity.pdbx_description
1 polymer ?
#
loop_
_entity_poly.entity_id
_entity_poly.type
_entity_poly.pdbx_seq_one_letter_code
_entity_poly.pdbx_strand_id
1 'polypeptide(L)'
;MIAIWLGAGGAKAAADKLRAIKERHRSSRLILLTTQDAGEDCRKWADETWADGAHRGASGFLARARRLSWASPSHIYDLEGSRPTRLLRLCVWPRPQWYMGAGP
;
A
#
# COMPACT_ATOMS: atom_id res chain seq x y z
N MET A 1 -2.40 -1.35 9.55
CA MET A 1 -2.26 -0.25 8.56
C MET A 1 -1.74 -0.84 7.25
N ILE A 2 -2.04 -0.21 6.12
CA ILE A 2 -1.63 -0.73 4.80
C ILE A 2 -0.83 0.35 4.07
N ALA A 3 0.33 -0.01 3.53
CA ALA A 3 1.08 0.80 2.59
C ALA A 3 0.93 0.22 1.18
N ILE A 4 0.76 1.07 0.18
CA ILE A 4 0.56 0.69 -1.22
C ILE A 4 1.73 1.22 -2.04
N TRP A 5 2.41 0.33 -2.75
CA TRP A 5 3.44 0.67 -3.73
C TRP A 5 3.42 -0.36 -4.86
N LEU A 6 3.21 0.07 -6.11
CA LEU A 6 3.02 -0.85 -7.25
C LEU A 6 4.17 -0.79 -8.25
N GLY A 7 5.33 -0.30 -7.81
CA GLY A 7 6.55 -0.20 -8.62
C GLY A 7 6.85 1.20 -9.16
N ALA A 8 5.94 2.18 -9.05
CA ALA A 8 6.20 3.53 -9.50
C ALA A 8 7.07 4.32 -8.50
N GLY A 9 7.91 5.23 -8.99
CA GLY A 9 8.74 6.11 -8.16
C GLY A 9 10.00 5.47 -7.55
N GLY A 10 10.30 4.21 -7.87
CA GLY A 10 11.53 3.52 -7.51
C GLY A 10 11.53 2.85 -6.13
N ALA A 11 12.12 1.65 -6.05
CA ALA A 11 12.10 0.81 -4.84
C ALA A 11 12.80 1.45 -3.64
N LYS A 12 13.90 2.19 -3.85
CA LYS A 12 14.65 2.86 -2.78
C LYS A 12 13.79 3.90 -2.06
N ALA A 13 13.12 4.78 -2.82
CA ALA A 13 12.26 5.81 -2.25
C ALA A 13 11.05 5.21 -1.51
N ALA A 14 10.50 4.09 -2.03
CA ALA A 14 9.44 3.36 -1.34
C ALA A 14 9.93 2.74 -0.01
N ALA A 15 11.12 2.13 -0.02
CA ALA A 15 11.73 1.56 1.19
C ALA A 15 12.02 2.63 2.26
N ASP A 16 12.53 3.80 1.86
CA ASP A 16 12.76 4.93 2.78
C ASP A 16 11.45 5.42 3.43
N LYS A 17 10.36 5.53 2.65
CA LYS A 17 9.04 5.90 3.19
C LYS A 17 8.47 4.81 4.09
N LEU A 18 8.60 3.54 3.74
CA LEU A 18 8.17 2.41 4.57
C LEU A 18 8.91 2.39 5.90
N ARG A 19 10.22 2.61 5.88
CA ARG A 19 11.03 2.75 7.09
C ARG A 19 10.48 3.86 7.99
N ALA A 20 10.25 5.06 7.44
CA ALA A 20 9.73 6.18 8.22
C ALA A 20 8.36 5.87 8.86
N ILE A 21 7.46 5.21 8.12
CA ILE A 21 6.15 4.78 8.62
C ILE A 21 6.31 3.76 9.76
N LYS A 22 7.18 2.75 9.57
CA LYS A 22 7.41 1.71 10.57
C LYS A 22 8.08 2.25 11.83
N GLU A 23 9.01 3.19 11.69
CA GLU A 23 9.66 3.87 12.82
C GLU A 23 8.67 4.71 13.62
N ARG A 24 7.77 5.43 12.95
CA ARG A 24 6.70 6.19 13.61
C ARG A 24 5.67 5.31 14.30
N HIS A 25 5.39 4.15 13.72
CA HIS A 25 4.37 3.23 14.21
C HIS A 25 4.94 1.85 14.57
N ARG A 26 5.99 1.81 15.41
CA ARG A 26 6.69 0.56 15.76
C ARG A 26 5.76 -0.56 16.23
N SER A 27 4.74 -0.23 17.02
CA SER A 27 3.81 -1.20 17.60
C SER A 27 2.66 -1.61 16.67
N SER A 28 2.57 -1.03 15.47
CA SER A 28 1.50 -1.33 14.52
C SER A 28 1.94 -2.32 13.44
N ARG A 29 1.02 -3.22 13.08
CA ARG A 29 1.19 -4.10 11.92
C ARG A 29 1.07 -3.31 10.62
N LEU A 30 2.13 -3.30 9.83
CA LEU A 30 2.23 -2.68 8.52
C LEU A 30 2.20 -3.76 7.43
N ILE A 31 1.14 -3.72 6.63
CA ILE A 31 0.97 -4.61 5.47
C ILE A 31 1.40 -3.83 4.22
N LEU A 32 2.32 -4.38 3.43
CA LEU A 32 2.73 -3.83 2.16
C LEU A 32 1.95 -4.47 1.02
N LEU A 33 1.09 -3.72 0.34
CA LEU A 33 0.46 -4.11 -0.91
C LEU A 33 1.37 -3.72 -2.08
N THR A 34 1.89 -4.71 -2.80
CA THR A 34 2.92 -4.48 -3.83
C THR A 34 2.90 -5.55 -4.92
N THR A 35 3.51 -5.26 -6.08
CA THR A 35 3.70 -6.26 -7.14
C THR A 35 4.60 -7.41 -6.67
N GLN A 36 4.50 -8.56 -7.33
CA GLN A 36 5.26 -9.77 -6.97
C GLN A 36 6.79 -9.57 -6.98
N ASP A 37 7.26 -8.59 -7.76
CA ASP A 37 8.66 -8.19 -7.92
C ASP A 37 9.15 -7.19 -6.85
N ALA A 38 8.35 -6.91 -5.82
CA ALA A 38 8.76 -5.96 -4.79
C ALA A 38 10.10 -6.37 -4.16
N GLY A 39 11.11 -5.52 -4.33
CA GLY A 39 12.45 -5.76 -3.83
C GLY A 39 12.48 -6.05 -2.33
N GLU A 40 13.44 -6.87 -1.91
CA GLU A 40 13.62 -7.30 -0.51
C GLU A 40 13.70 -6.11 0.47
N ASP A 41 14.25 -4.98 0.01
CA ASP A 41 14.34 -3.74 0.78
C ASP A 41 12.99 -3.15 1.21
N CYS A 42 11.92 -3.37 0.45
CA CYS A 42 10.58 -2.94 0.87
C CYS A 42 9.97 -3.95 1.84
N ARG A 43 10.20 -5.24 1.62
CA ARG A 43 9.65 -6.33 2.45
C ARG A 43 10.20 -6.30 3.87
N LYS A 44 11.47 -5.93 4.05
CA LYS A 44 12.11 -5.89 5.40
C LYS A 44 11.43 -4.94 6.39
N TRP A 45 10.71 -3.93 5.91
CA TRP A 45 10.02 -2.95 6.75
C TRP A 45 8.53 -3.26 6.97
N ALA A 46 7.99 -4.24 6.25
CA ALA A 46 6.60 -4.65 6.34
C ALA A 46 6.49 -5.95 7.18
N ASP A 47 5.51 -6.01 8.06
CA ASP A 47 5.23 -7.23 8.85
C ASP A 47 4.59 -8.31 7.97
N GLU A 48 3.89 -7.89 6.92
CA GLU A 48 3.24 -8.78 5.96
C GLU A 48 3.27 -8.14 4.57
N THR A 49 3.42 -8.96 3.53
CA THR A 49 3.38 -8.49 2.15
C THR A 49 2.21 -9.13 1.41
N TRP A 50 1.37 -8.30 0.81
CA TRP A 50 0.32 -8.71 -0.10
C TRP A 50 0.78 -8.50 -1.53
N ALA A 51 0.95 -9.62 -2.24
CA ALA A 51 1.17 -9.59 -3.67
C ALA A 51 -0.11 -9.10 -4.38
N ASP A 52 0.04 -8.07 -5.19
CA ASP A 52 -0.89 -7.66 -6.21
C ASP A 52 -0.57 -8.44 -7.48
N GLY A 53 -1.33 -9.51 -7.71
CA GLY A 53 -1.02 -10.44 -8.79
C GLY A 53 -2.20 -11.36 -9.11
N ALA A 54 -2.83 -11.10 -10.26
CA ALA A 54 -3.43 -12.09 -11.18
C ALA A 54 -4.15 -11.37 -12.33
N HIS A 55 -4.85 -10.27 -12.03
CA HIS A 55 -5.74 -9.61 -12.99
C HIS A 55 -5.19 -8.25 -13.43
N ARG A 56 -4.95 -8.09 -14.74
CA ARG A 56 -4.65 -6.79 -15.35
C ARG A 56 -5.95 -6.06 -15.66
N GLY A 57 -5.92 -4.72 -15.63
CA GLY A 57 -7.08 -3.88 -15.97
C GLY A 57 -8.12 -3.73 -14.86
N ALA A 58 -9.37 -3.42 -15.25
CA ALA A 58 -10.44 -3.02 -14.33
C ALA A 58 -10.81 -4.09 -13.29
N SER A 59 -10.78 -5.38 -13.67
CA SER A 59 -11.09 -6.47 -12.73
C SER A 59 -10.05 -6.60 -11.62
N GLY A 60 -8.76 -6.38 -11.93
CA GLY A 60 -7.70 -6.35 -10.92
C GLY A 60 -7.84 -5.17 -9.97
N PHE A 61 -8.21 -4.01 -10.50
CA PHE A 61 -8.53 -2.84 -9.69
C PHE A 61 -9.68 -3.11 -8.70
N LEU A 62 -10.78 -3.70 -9.16
CA LEU A 62 -11.93 -4.02 -8.30
C LEU A 62 -11.60 -5.08 -7.25
N ALA A 63 -10.86 -6.13 -7.64
CA ALA A 63 -10.39 -7.16 -6.69
C ALA A 63 -9.53 -6.54 -5.58
N ARG A 64 -8.65 -5.60 -5.95
CA ARG A 64 -7.83 -4.83 -4.99
C ARG A 64 -8.68 -3.96 -4.08
N ALA A 65 -9.63 -3.20 -4.64
CA ALA A 65 -10.55 -2.37 -3.86
C ALA A 65 -11.33 -3.23 -2.85
N ARG A 66 -11.86 -4.38 -3.29
CA ARG A 66 -12.55 -5.33 -2.42
C ARG A 66 -11.66 -5.86 -1.32
N ARG A 67 -10.43 -6.29 -1.64
CA ARG A 67 -9.47 -6.79 -0.65
C ARG A 67 -9.13 -5.74 0.41
N LEU A 68 -8.92 -4.50 -0.01
CA LEU A 68 -8.69 -3.36 0.89
C LEU A 68 -9.92 -3.06 1.76
N SER A 69 -11.12 -3.09 1.18
CA SER A 69 -12.38 -2.90 1.92
C SER A 69 -12.57 -3.97 3.00
N TRP A 70 -12.34 -5.24 2.65
CA TRP A 70 -12.45 -6.35 3.59
C TRP A 70 -11.40 -6.35 4.69
N ALA A 71 -10.20 -5.85 4.37
CA ALA A 71 -9.17 -5.65 5.37
C ALA A 71 -9.53 -4.57 6.40
N SER A 72 -10.50 -3.70 6.06
CA SER A 72 -10.98 -2.59 6.90
C SER A 72 -9.86 -1.82 7.61
N PRO A 73 -8.80 -1.39 6.89
CA PRO A 73 -7.68 -0.72 7.52
C PRO A 73 -8.10 0.64 8.09
N SER A 74 -7.51 1.06 9.20
CA SER A 74 -7.75 2.43 9.71
C SER A 74 -6.98 3.49 8.90
N HIS A 75 -5.79 3.13 8.42
CA HIS A 75 -4.86 4.02 7.73
C HIS A 75 -4.28 3.33 6.48
N ILE A 76 -4.28 4.06 5.36
CA ILE A 76 -3.67 3.67 4.09
C ILE A 76 -2.62 4.71 3.69
N TYR A 77 -1.40 4.26 3.42
CA TYR A 77 -0.30 5.06 2.91
C TYR A 77 -0.09 4.78 1.42
N ASP A 78 -0.29 5.77 0.57
CA ASP A 78 0.00 5.70 -0.86
C ASP A 78 1.42 6.22 -1.12
N LEU A 79 2.35 5.30 -1.39
CA LEU A 79 3.77 5.62 -1.52
C LEU A 79 4.14 6.18 -2.90
N GLU A 80 3.30 5.94 -3.91
CA GLU A 80 3.53 6.33 -5.31
C GLU A 80 2.62 7.47 -5.80
N GLY A 81 1.42 7.64 -5.22
CA GLY A 81 0.51 8.73 -5.57
C GLY A 81 -0.11 8.60 -6.97
N SER A 82 -0.18 7.39 -7.51
CA SER A 82 -0.56 7.12 -8.90
C SER A 82 -2.07 7.34 -9.16
N ARG A 83 -2.46 7.52 -10.43
CA ARG A 83 -3.89 7.62 -10.81
C ARG A 83 -4.73 6.41 -10.32
N PRO A 84 -4.29 5.15 -10.47
CA PRO A 84 -5.08 4.03 -9.99
C PRO A 84 -5.20 3.99 -8.46
N THR A 85 -4.17 4.35 -7.69
CA THR A 85 -4.28 4.37 -6.22
C THR A 85 -5.21 5.49 -5.74
N ARG A 86 -5.25 6.64 -6.43
CA ARG A 86 -6.26 7.68 -6.18
C ARG A 86 -7.68 7.21 -6.43
N LEU A 87 -7.91 6.36 -7.44
CA LEU A 87 -9.23 5.79 -7.69
C LEU A 87 -9.63 4.81 -6.58
N LEU A 88 -8.68 4.03 -6.02
CA LEU A 88 -8.96 3.12 -4.90
C LEU A 88 -9.53 3.88 -3.69
N ARG A 89 -9.06 5.10 -3.44
CA ARG A 89 -9.60 5.94 -2.35
C ARG A 89 -11.10 6.16 -2.42
N LEU A 90 -11.69 6.11 -3.61
CA LEU A 90 -13.14 6.26 -3.80
C LEU A 90 -13.90 4.93 -3.63
N CYS A 91 -13.21 3.79 -3.75
CA CYS A 91 -13.81 2.46 -3.76
C CYS A 91 -13.63 1.67 -2.46
N VAL A 92 -12.74 2.10 -1.55
CA VAL A 92 -12.44 1.39 -0.30
C VAL A 92 -13.36 1.83 0.84
N TRP A 93 -14.03 0.85 1.48
CA TRP A 93 -14.95 1.05 2.60
C TRP A 93 -14.75 -0.01 3.70
N PRO A 94 -14.91 0.34 5.00
CA PRO A 94 -15.20 1.66 5.55
C PRO A 94 -14.07 2.66 5.27
N ARG A 95 -14.39 3.95 5.06
CA ARG A 95 -13.45 4.95 4.53
C ARG A 95 -12.21 5.10 5.42
N PRO A 96 -11.04 4.60 5.00
CA PRO A 96 -9.82 4.75 5.76
C PRO A 96 -9.26 6.16 5.62
N GLN A 97 -8.37 6.55 6.53
CA GLN A 97 -7.56 7.75 6.33
C GLN A 97 -6.45 7.47 5.32
N TRP A 98 -6.37 8.30 4.27
CA TRP A 98 -5.38 8.16 3.20
C TRP A 98 -4.27 9.20 3.37
N TYR A 99 -3.03 8.74 3.39
CA TYR A 99 -1.82 9.57 3.41
C TYR A 99 -1.05 9.41 2.11
N MET A 100 -0.54 10.51 1.57
CA MET A 100 0.40 10.48 0.45
C MET A 100 1.83 10.46 0.98
N GLY A 101 2.65 9.55 0.48
CA GLY A 101 4.02 9.33 0.95
C GLY A 101 4.04 8.76 2.37
N ALA A 102 4.94 9.29 3.21
CA ALA A 102 5.03 8.91 4.63
C ALA A 102 4.02 9.64 5.54
N GLY A 103 3.21 10.55 4.98
CA GLY A 103 2.34 11.45 5.74
C GLY A 103 3.13 12.51 6.54
N PRO A 104 2.45 13.57 7.06
CA PRO A 104 3.02 14.51 8.01
C PRO A 104 3.21 13.84 9.37
#